data_AF-A0A1G5TE98-F1
#
_entry.id   AF-A0A1G5TE98-F1
#
_cell.length_a   1.000
_cell.length_b   1.000
_cell.length_c   1.000
_cell.angle_alpha   90.00
_cell.angle_beta   90.00
_cell.angle_gamma   90.00
#
_symmetry.space_group_name_H-M   'P 1'
#
loop_
_entity.id
_entity.type
_entity.pdbx_description
1 polymer ?
#
loop_
_entity_poly.entity_id
_entity_poly.type
_entity_poly.pdbx_seq_one_letter_code
_entity_poly.pdbx_strand_id
1 'polypeptide(L)'
;MAKRARRTHSAVFKVKVALAALVGDKTLAELAQRFEVYPNQITEWKRQLSERAVDVFGGSIAAYQQRFHLKYSRCCSNKPIRLFD
;
A
#
# COMPACT_ATOMS: atom_id res chain seq x y z
N MET A 1 6.95 -28.53 8.06
CA MET A 1 6.15 -27.59 8.87
C MET A 1 5.45 -26.62 7.93
N ALA A 2 4.11 -26.52 7.98
CA ALA A 2 3.37 -25.61 7.12
C ALA A 2 3.71 -24.15 7.48
N LYS A 3 4.25 -23.40 6.52
CA LYS A 3 4.65 -22.00 6.69
C LYS A 3 3.39 -21.18 6.96
N ARG A 4 3.24 -20.68 8.19
CA ARG A 4 2.07 -19.88 8.61
C ARG A 4 1.88 -18.72 7.61
N ALA A 5 0.78 -18.73 6.87
CA ALA A 5 0.49 -17.73 5.86
C ALA A 5 0.48 -16.34 6.52
N ARG A 6 1.30 -15.43 6.01
CA ARG A 6 1.42 -14.07 6.55
C ARG A 6 0.10 -13.34 6.30
N ARG A 7 -0.60 -12.94 7.37
CA ARG A 7 -1.84 -12.16 7.26
C ARG A 7 -1.54 -10.86 6.50
N THR A 8 -2.28 -10.62 5.43
CA THR A 8 -2.14 -9.39 4.64
C THR A 8 -3.20 -8.40 5.11
N HIS A 9 -2.75 -7.25 5.62
CA HIS A 9 -3.64 -6.19 6.08
C HIS A 9 -3.89 -5.17 4.97
N SER A 10 -5.14 -4.68 4.87
CA SER A 10 -5.52 -3.65 3.92
C SER A 10 -4.82 -2.31 4.21
N ALA A 11 -4.62 -1.48 3.19
CA ALA A 11 -3.96 -0.18 3.36
C ALA A 11 -4.71 0.73 4.34
N VAL A 12 -6.04 0.74 4.28
CA VAL A 12 -6.91 1.49 5.20
C VAL A 12 -6.70 1.05 6.65
N PHE A 13 -6.57 -0.26 6.89
CA PHE A 13 -6.34 -0.78 8.23
C PHE A 13 -4.99 -0.33 8.79
N LYS A 14 -3.92 -0.41 7.97
CA LYS A 14 -2.58 0.05 8.37
C LYS A 14 -2.58 1.53 8.74
N VAL A 15 -3.26 2.37 7.95
CA VAL A 15 -3.39 3.80 8.23
C VAL A 15 -4.13 4.05 9.54
N LYS A 16 -5.26 3.39 9.77
CA LYS A 16 -6.02 3.53 11.03
C LYS A 16 -5.18 3.19 12.26
N VAL A 17 -4.42 2.10 12.19
CA VAL A 17 -3.53 1.67 13.30
C VAL A 17 -2.36 2.64 13.47
N ALA A 18 -1.74 3.09 12.37
CA ALA A 18 -0.64 4.05 12.42
C ALA A 18 -1.07 5.41 12.97
N LEU A 19 -2.26 5.90 12.61
CA LEU A 19 -2.83 7.13 13.17
C LEU A 19 -3.08 6.99 14.68
N ALA A 20 -3.69 5.89 15.13
CA ALA A 20 -3.87 5.63 16.55
C ALA A 20 -2.54 5.58 17.33
N ALA A 21 -1.47 5.07 16.70
CA ALA A 21 -0.12 5.04 17.28
C ALA A 21 0.63 6.39 17.22
N LEU A 22 0.16 7.35 16.41
CA LEU A 22 0.69 8.71 16.36
C LEU A 22 0.06 9.63 17.40
N VAL A 23 -1.25 9.49 17.62
CA VAL A 23 -1.97 10.30 18.63
C VAL A 23 -1.45 10.02 20.04
N GLY A 24 -1.07 8.78 20.36
CA GLY A 24 -0.41 8.44 21.61
C GLY A 24 -1.34 8.17 22.80
N ASP A 25 -2.65 8.13 22.59
CA ASP A 25 -3.66 7.87 23.64
C ASP A 25 -3.54 6.49 24.28
N LYS A 26 -2.96 5.52 23.55
CA LYS A 26 -2.90 4.11 23.92
C LYS A 26 -1.49 3.61 23.74
N THR A 27 -1.06 2.75 24.66
CA THR A 27 0.23 2.08 24.57
C THR A 27 0.26 1.13 23.37
N LEU A 28 1.46 0.84 22.85
CA LEU A 28 1.63 -0.11 21.75
C LEU A 28 1.08 -1.51 22.10
N ALA A 29 1.15 -1.90 23.37
CA ALA A 29 0.64 -3.18 23.85
C ALA A 29 -0.90 -3.25 23.81
N GLU A 30 -1.59 -2.17 24.20
CA GLU A 30 -3.06 -2.11 24.13
C GLU A 30 -3.56 -2.04 22.68
N LEU A 31 -2.84 -1.33 21.81
CA LEU A 31 -3.14 -1.31 20.37
C LEU A 31 -2.93 -2.69 19.75
N ALA A 32 -1.88 -3.40 20.15
CA ALA A 32 -1.60 -4.76 19.69
C ALA A 32 -2.74 -5.73 20.07
N GLN A 33 -3.29 -5.61 21.28
CA GLN A 33 -4.42 -6.41 21.72
C GLN A 33 -5.71 -6.04 20.97
N ARG A 34 -6.03 -4.74 20.87
CA ARG A 34 -7.28 -4.27 20.22
C ARG A 34 -7.37 -4.61 18.74
N PHE A 35 -6.25 -4.52 18.03
CA PHE A 35 -6.20 -4.75 16.58
C PHE A 35 -5.68 -6.15 16.22
N GLU A 36 -5.31 -6.97 17.20
CA GLU A 36 -4.67 -8.29 17.03
C GLU A 36 -3.42 -8.22 16.13
N VAL A 37 -2.64 -7.14 16.27
CA VAL A 37 -1.44 -6.86 15.48
C VAL A 37 -0.21 -6.93 16.38
N TYR A 38 0.89 -7.45 15.85
CA TYR A 38 2.14 -7.49 16.61
C TYR A 38 2.77 -6.09 16.77
N PRO A 39 3.34 -5.71 17.93
CA PRO A 39 3.86 -4.36 18.18
C PRO A 39 4.86 -3.85 17.14
N ASN A 40 5.77 -4.71 16.65
CA ASN A 40 6.74 -4.31 15.61
C ASN A 40 6.09 -3.95 14.26
N GLN A 41 4.89 -4.45 13.98
CA GLN A 41 4.16 -4.05 12.76
C GLN A 41 3.55 -2.65 12.93
N ILE A 42 3.10 -2.32 14.15
CA ILE A 42 2.54 -1.01 14.47
C ILE A 42 3.62 0.07 14.35
N THR A 43 4.82 -0.20 14.86
CA THR A 43 5.97 0.73 14.74
C THR A 43 6.38 0.93 13.29
N GLU A 44 6.42 -0.15 12.50
CA GLU A 44 6.75 -0.08 11.07
C GLU A 44 5.70 0.73 10.29
N TRP A 45 4.40 0.52 10.53
CA TRP A 45 3.35 1.28 9.85
C TRP A 45 3.32 2.75 10.28
N LYS A 46 3.62 3.04 11.55
CA LYS A 46 3.80 4.41 12.05
C LYS A 46 4.92 5.11 11.27
N ARG A 47 6.08 4.46 11.14
CA ARG A 47 7.21 4.99 10.36
C ARG A 47 6.84 5.24 8.90
N GLN A 48 6.24 4.24 8.23
CA GLN A 48 5.82 4.35 6.84
C GLN A 48 4.82 5.48 6.62
N LEU A 49 3.90 5.72 7.57
CA LEU A 49 2.95 6.80 7.46
C LEU A 49 3.63 8.16 7.60
N SER A 50 4.57 8.31 8.54
CA SER A 50 5.32 9.55 8.71
C SER A 50 6.20 9.89 7.50
N GLU A 51 6.93 8.91 6.96
CA GLU A 51 7.75 9.11 5.76
C GLU A 51 6.88 9.50 4.55
N ARG A 52 5.82 8.73 4.27
CA ARG A 52 4.92 9.01 3.15
C ARG A 52 4.10 10.27 3.31
N ALA A 53 3.81 10.70 4.54
CA ALA A 53 3.12 11.96 4.77
C ALA A 53 4.00 13.14 4.31
N VAL A 54 5.31 13.09 4.56
CA VAL A 54 6.25 14.10 4.05
C VAL A 54 6.23 14.12 2.52
N ASP A 55 6.18 12.96 1.87
CA ASP A 55 6.07 12.89 0.40
C ASP A 55 4.75 13.46 -0.13
N VAL A 56 3.63 13.18 0.54
CA VAL A 56 2.28 13.62 0.15
C VAL A 56 2.10 15.13 0.34
N PHE A 57 2.60 15.70 1.44
CA PHE A 57 2.48 17.13 1.75
C PHE A 57 3.62 17.98 1.15
N GLY A 58 4.79 17.37 0.87
CA GLY A 58 5.97 18.02 0.30
C GLY A 58 5.91 18.30 -1.20
N GLY A 59 4.79 17.98 -1.86
CA GLY A 59 4.49 18.50 -3.20
C GLY A 59 5.41 18.00 -4.32
N SER A 60 5.93 16.77 -4.26
CA SER A 60 6.41 16.14 -5.49
C SER A 60 5.24 15.48 -6.20
N ILE A 61 4.65 16.20 -7.15
CA ILE A 61 3.66 15.69 -8.12
C ILE A 61 4.37 14.75 -9.14
N ALA A 62 5.26 13.87 -8.68
CA ALA A 62 5.91 12.86 -9.51
C ALA A 62 5.21 11.49 -9.42
N ALA A 63 4.18 11.34 -8.57
CA ALA A 63 3.54 10.04 -8.31
C ALA A 63 2.02 10.01 -8.56
N TYR A 64 1.45 10.93 -9.35
CA TYR A 64 0.13 10.69 -9.98
C TYR A 64 0.25 9.73 -11.19
N GLN A 65 1.18 8.78 -11.15
CA GLN A 65 1.21 7.62 -12.05
C GLN A 65 0.94 6.37 -11.24
N GLN A 66 -0.25 6.37 -10.62
CA GLN A 66 -0.91 5.12 -10.30
C GLN A 66 -1.33 4.46 -11.62
N ARG A 67 -0.50 3.53 -12.10
CA ARG A 67 -0.99 2.18 -12.39
C ARG A 67 -2.08 2.04 -13.46
N PHE A 68 -1.96 2.73 -14.60
CA PHE A 68 -2.80 2.43 -15.79
C PHE A 68 -2.04 2.23 -17.11
N HIS A 69 -0.73 2.00 -17.11
CA HIS A 69 0.02 1.84 -18.35
C HIS A 69 0.98 0.63 -18.33
N LEU A 70 0.45 -0.59 -18.41
CA LEU A 70 1.12 -1.73 -19.06
C LEU A 70 0.20 -2.96 -19.24
N LYS A 71 -1.11 -2.76 -19.47
CA LYS A 71 -1.98 -3.86 -19.91
C LYS A 71 -2.70 -3.63 -21.24
N TYR A 72 -2.33 -2.59 -21.99
CA TYR A 72 -2.85 -2.35 -23.34
C TYR A 72 -1.75 -1.79 -24.26
N SER A 73 -0.71 -2.58 -24.53
CA SER A 73 0.20 -2.33 -25.66
C SER A 73 0.78 -3.64 -26.19
N ARG A 74 -0.07 -4.63 -26.44
CA ARG A 74 0.27 -5.79 -27.27
C ARG A 74 -0.96 -6.35 -28.00
N CYS A 75 -1.75 -5.44 -28.57
CA CYS A 75 -2.77 -5.76 -29.58
C CYS A 75 -2.60 -4.92 -30.85
N CYS A 76 -1.38 -4.50 -31.22
CA CYS A 76 -1.12 -3.89 -32.52
C CYS A 76 0.29 -4.30 -32.98
N SER A 77 0.44 -5.57 -33.36
CA SER A 77 1.44 -6.04 -34.33
C SER A 77 1.10 -7.48 -34.72
N ASN A 78 -0.11 -7.73 -35.24
CA ASN A 78 -0.30 -8.74 -36.28
C ASN A 78 -1.68 -8.62 -36.94
N LYS A 79 -1.75 -7.91 -38.08
CA LYS A 79 -2.51 -8.27 -39.27
C LYS A 79 -2.40 -7.14 -40.31
N PRO A 80 -1.70 -7.32 -41.43
CA PRO A 80 -1.94 -6.48 -42.59
C PRO A 80 -3.37 -6.74 -43.09
N ILE A 81 -4.18 -5.68 -43.13
CA ILE A 81 -5.45 -5.65 -43.84
C ILE A 81 -5.10 -5.44 -45.30
N ARG A 82 -5.21 -6.48 -46.15
CA ARG A 82 -5.65 -6.36 -47.56
C ARG A 82 -6.29 -7.68 -48.02
N LEU A 83 -7.62 -7.66 -48.01
CA LEU A 83 -8.50 -8.40 -48.92
C LEU A 83 -8.81 -7.44 -50.09
N PHE A 84 -9.05 -7.97 -51.30
CA PHE A 84 -9.07 -7.37 -52.66
C PHE A 84 -7.71 -7.49 -53.37
N ASP A 85 -7.47 -8.38 -54.33
CA ASP A 85 -8.28 -9.37 -55.08
C ASP A 85 -7.55 -10.74 -55.02
#